data_AF-A0A0F9NPS9-F1
#
_entry.id   AF-A0A0F9NPS9-F1
#
_cell.length_a   1.000
_cell.length_b   1.000
_cell.length_c   1.000
_cell.angle_alpha   90.00
_cell.angle_beta   90.00
_cell.angle_gamma   90.00
#
_symmetry.space_group_name_H-M   'P 1'
#
loop_
_entity.id
_entity.type
_entity.pdbx_description
1 polymer ?
#
loop_
_entity_poly.entity_id
_entity_poly.type
_entity_poly.pdbx_seq_one_letter_code
_entity_poly.pdbx_strand_id
1 'polypeptide(L)'
;MLLALLLLGLLTFSPVETREAVLTIYVCQVDTNNPEMHGGFCPEGPRTYASVKVQPGVAACSWDLPMGTIFSIEEDPTGGVYQCLDRGLLGAGNPTHVDVWCMTTSSERCGLPWLAQVGPRPRLTIILPEGS
;
A
#
# COMPACT_ATOMS: atom_id res chain seq x y z
N MET A 1 -24.19 -46.29 -25.39
CA MET A 1 -22.75 -45.97 -25.37
C MET A 1 -22.61 -44.52 -24.98
N LEU A 2 -22.13 -44.29 -23.75
CA LEU A 2 -21.73 -43.00 -23.19
C LEU A 2 -20.60 -42.38 -24.03
N LEU A 3 -20.59 -41.05 -24.21
CA LEU A 3 -19.37 -40.24 -24.36
C LEU A 3 -19.74 -38.78 -24.03
N ALA A 4 -19.57 -38.40 -22.77
CA ALA A 4 -18.44 -37.60 -22.25
C ALA A 4 -18.68 -36.09 -22.39
N LEU A 5 -19.34 -35.51 -21.37
CA LEU A 5 -19.29 -34.08 -21.07
C LEU A 5 -17.85 -33.71 -20.68
N LEU A 6 -17.17 -32.92 -21.50
CA LEU A 6 -15.98 -32.19 -21.11
C LEU A 6 -16.40 -31.00 -20.23
N LEU A 7 -16.31 -31.17 -18.93
CA LEU A 7 -16.24 -30.07 -17.96
C LEU A 7 -14.89 -29.36 -18.16
N LEU A 8 -14.90 -28.28 -18.94
CA LEU A 8 -13.84 -27.27 -18.86
C LEU A 8 -13.89 -26.67 -17.45
N GLY A 9 -12.89 -27.02 -16.64
CA GLY A 9 -12.66 -26.41 -15.35
C GLY A 9 -12.50 -24.90 -15.51
N LEU A 10 -13.53 -24.16 -15.13
CA LEU A 10 -13.41 -22.75 -14.79
C LEU A 10 -12.45 -22.69 -13.60
N LEU A 11 -11.21 -22.27 -13.86
CA LEU A 11 -10.34 -21.73 -12.82
C LEU A 11 -11.10 -20.55 -12.21
N THR A 12 -11.74 -20.78 -11.07
CA THR A 12 -12.33 -19.71 -10.28
C THR A 12 -11.18 -18.90 -9.72
N PHE A 13 -10.87 -17.77 -10.34
CA PHE A 13 -10.00 -16.77 -9.74
C PHE A 13 -10.60 -16.40 -8.37
N SER A 14 -9.79 -16.48 -7.31
CA SER A 14 -10.17 -15.95 -6.00
C SER A 14 -10.65 -14.50 -6.17
N PRO A 15 -11.69 -14.06 -5.44
CA PRO A 15 -12.08 -12.66 -5.48
C PRO A 15 -10.91 -11.83 -4.96
N VAL A 16 -10.28 -11.11 -5.87
CA VAL A 16 -9.34 -10.04 -5.55
C VAL A 16 -10.18 -8.92 -4.96
N GLU A 17 -10.07 -8.69 -3.65
CA GLU A 17 -10.70 -7.54 -3.03
C GLU A 17 -9.99 -6.28 -3.51
N THR A 18 -10.77 -5.33 -4.06
CA THR A 18 -10.25 -4.03 -4.46
C THR A 18 -10.94 -2.92 -3.68
N ARG A 19 -10.19 -1.87 -3.34
CA ARG A 19 -10.69 -0.70 -2.61
C ARG A 19 -10.12 0.58 -3.17
N GLU A 20 -10.93 1.62 -3.30
CA GLU A 20 -10.39 2.97 -3.45
C GLU A 20 -9.79 3.42 -2.11
N ALA A 21 -8.65 4.12 -2.17
CA ALA A 21 -8.02 4.69 -1.00
C ALA A 21 -7.47 6.07 -1.32
N VAL A 22 -7.39 6.94 -0.30
CA VAL A 22 -6.51 8.09 -0.31
C VAL A 22 -5.08 7.59 -0.12
N LEU A 23 -4.19 8.00 -1.02
CA LEU A 23 -2.77 7.68 -0.98
C LEU A 23 -1.97 8.93 -0.61
N THR A 24 -1.11 8.79 0.39
CA THR A 24 -0.07 9.76 0.73
C THR A 24 1.28 9.07 0.88
N ILE A 25 2.32 9.86 1.16
CA ILE A 25 3.64 9.35 1.53
C ILE A 25 4.12 10.01 2.82
N TYR A 26 4.89 9.25 3.60
CA TYR A 26 5.66 9.77 4.72
C TYR A 26 7.13 9.39 4.54
N VAL A 27 8.02 10.30 4.95
CA VAL A 27 9.43 10.23 4.51
C VAL A 27 10.43 10.26 5.66
N CYS A 28 11.60 9.67 5.44
CA CYS A 28 12.76 9.93 6.31
C CYS A 28 13.32 11.33 6.06
N GLN A 29 13.56 11.71 4.80
CA GLN A 29 14.18 12.98 4.43
C GLN A 29 13.30 13.81 3.49
N VAL A 30 13.22 15.11 3.75
CA VAL A 30 12.63 16.08 2.82
C VAL A 30 13.78 16.73 2.06
N ASP A 31 13.82 16.50 0.76
CA ASP A 31 14.83 17.01 -0.17
C ASP A 31 14.21 17.90 -1.27
N THR A 32 12.93 18.23 -1.11
CA THR A 32 12.22 19.21 -1.93
C THR A 32 11.94 20.47 -1.12
N ASN A 33 11.79 21.62 -1.80
CA ASN A 33 11.38 22.87 -1.17
C ASN A 33 9.85 22.88 -0.92
N ASN A 34 9.29 21.80 -0.35
CA ASN A 34 7.89 21.73 0.03
C ASN A 34 7.75 21.99 1.55
N PRO A 35 7.31 23.19 1.97
CA PRO A 35 7.23 23.54 3.39
C PRO A 35 6.13 22.77 4.16
N GLU A 36 5.22 22.09 3.45
CA GLU A 36 4.13 21.31 4.07
C GLU A 36 4.56 19.88 4.40
N MET A 37 5.66 19.39 3.81
CA MET A 37 6.16 18.04 4.04
C MET A 37 7.10 18.01 5.25
N HIS A 38 6.86 17.05 6.14
CA HIS A 38 7.73 16.78 7.27
C HIS A 38 8.44 15.43 7.09
N GLY A 39 9.72 15.38 7.44
CA GLY A 39 10.51 14.16 7.49
C GLY A 39 10.76 13.68 8.92
N GLY A 40 11.66 12.73 9.07
CA GLY A 40 12.09 12.20 10.38
C GLY A 40 11.68 10.75 10.64
N PHE A 41 10.92 10.13 9.75
CA PHE A 41 10.56 8.72 9.83
C PHE A 41 11.68 7.86 9.24
N CYS A 42 12.80 7.73 9.95
CA CYS A 42 13.98 7.02 9.47
C CYS A 42 14.11 5.61 10.06
N PRO A 43 14.81 4.67 9.39
CA PRO A 43 14.98 3.29 9.87
C PRO A 43 15.67 3.16 11.24
N GLU A 44 16.42 4.17 11.65
CA GLU A 44 17.07 4.28 12.96
C GLU A 44 16.15 4.85 14.05
N GLY A 45 14.98 5.36 13.67
CA GLY A 45 14.02 6.02 14.54
C GLY A 45 13.07 5.07 15.28
N PRO A 46 11.90 5.57 15.72
CA PRO A 46 10.87 4.76 16.35
C PRO A 46 10.43 3.59 15.47
N ARG A 47 10.02 2.51 16.12
CA ARG A 47 9.43 1.35 15.44
C ARG A 47 7.99 1.65 15.06
N THR A 48 7.53 1.03 13.98
CA THR A 48 6.13 1.06 13.56
C THR A 48 5.23 0.39 14.61
N TYR A 49 3.91 0.51 14.45
CA TYR A 49 2.93 -0.20 15.28
C TYR A 49 3.18 -1.72 15.37
N ALA A 50 3.62 -2.35 14.27
CA ALA A 50 4.00 -3.77 14.25
C ALA A 50 5.39 -4.08 14.86
N SER A 51 6.01 -3.12 15.55
CA SER A 51 7.34 -3.24 16.18
C SER A 51 8.51 -3.50 15.21
N VAL A 52 8.35 -3.16 13.93
CA VAL A 52 9.43 -3.24 12.92
C VAL A 52 10.02 -1.87 12.62
N LYS A 53 11.18 -1.84 11.97
CA LYS A 53 11.73 -0.59 11.42
C LYS A 53 10.97 -0.24 10.14
N VAL A 54 10.81 1.06 9.88
CA VAL A 54 10.36 1.53 8.57
C VAL A 54 11.39 1.16 7.50
N GLN A 55 10.90 0.71 6.35
CA GLN A 55 11.68 0.27 5.20
C GLN A 55 10.78 0.25 3.96
N PRO A 56 11.31 0.13 2.73
CA PRO A 56 10.48 0.06 1.53
C PRO A 56 9.41 -1.02 1.63
N GLY A 57 8.18 -0.70 1.23
CA GLY A 57 7.02 -1.58 1.34
C GLY A 57 6.24 -1.47 2.65
N VAL A 58 6.73 -0.73 3.64
CA VAL A 58 5.95 -0.40 4.85
C VAL A 58 4.92 0.67 4.51
N ALA A 59 3.66 0.45 4.93
CA ALA A 59 2.61 1.46 4.91
C ALA A 59 1.99 1.67 6.29
N ALA A 60 1.64 2.92 6.58
CA ALA A 60 0.73 3.29 7.66
C ALA A 60 -0.71 3.29 7.11
N CYS A 61 -1.58 2.49 7.71
CA CYS A 61 -2.93 2.25 7.15
C CYS A 61 -4.03 2.67 8.13
N SER A 62 -5.15 3.15 7.59
CA SER A 62 -6.39 3.39 8.32
C SER A 62 -6.92 2.11 8.99
N TRP A 63 -7.78 2.29 10.00
CA TRP A 63 -8.23 1.23 10.90
C TRP A 63 -9.15 0.19 10.24
N ASP A 64 -9.74 0.50 9.09
CA ASP A 64 -10.56 -0.42 8.30
C ASP A 64 -9.73 -1.44 7.49
N LEU A 65 -8.39 -1.26 7.45
CA LEU A 65 -7.43 -2.26 6.98
C LEU A 65 -6.75 -2.94 8.18
N PRO A 66 -6.92 -4.27 8.37
CA PRO A 66 -6.22 -5.00 9.42
C PRO A 66 -4.70 -4.85 9.35
N MET A 67 -4.02 -4.91 10.51
CA MET A 67 -2.56 -4.98 10.52
C MET A 67 -2.09 -6.22 9.77
N GLY A 68 -1.00 -6.10 9.01
CA GLY A 68 -0.45 -7.17 8.19
C GLY A 68 -1.10 -7.30 6.81
N THR A 69 -2.17 -6.56 6.52
CA THR A 69 -2.78 -6.50 5.18
C THR A 69 -1.71 -6.20 4.13
N ILE A 70 -1.65 -7.05 3.10
CA ILE A 70 -0.75 -6.88 1.96
C ILE A 70 -1.58 -6.34 0.80
N PHE A 71 -1.06 -5.36 0.07
CA PHE A 71 -1.74 -4.81 -1.10
C PHE A 71 -0.75 -4.36 -2.18
N SER A 72 -1.22 -4.32 -3.42
CA SER A 72 -0.58 -3.58 -4.49
C SER A 72 -1.45 -2.38 -4.89
N ILE A 73 -0.85 -1.42 -5.58
CA ILE A 73 -1.52 -0.21 -6.06
C ILE A 73 -1.69 -0.32 -7.58
N GLU A 74 -2.91 -0.14 -8.09
CA GLU A 74 -3.17 -0.07 -9.53
C GLU A 74 -2.38 1.10 -10.13
N GLU A 75 -1.78 0.89 -11.31
CA GLU A 75 -0.95 1.87 -12.02
C GLU A 75 0.37 2.28 -11.31
N ASP A 76 0.78 1.60 -10.24
CA ASP A 76 2.12 1.77 -9.67
C ASP A 76 3.19 1.31 -10.68
N PRO A 77 4.01 2.24 -11.24
CA PRO A 77 4.97 1.91 -12.29
C PRO A 77 6.12 1.02 -11.78
N THR A 78 6.27 0.89 -10.46
CA THR A 78 7.30 0.06 -9.84
C THR A 78 6.85 -1.38 -9.60
N GLY A 79 5.55 -1.65 -9.69
CA GLY A 79 4.96 -2.94 -9.30
C GLY A 79 5.14 -3.25 -7.80
N GLY A 80 5.15 -2.21 -6.96
CA GLY A 80 5.37 -2.33 -5.53
C GLY A 80 4.30 -3.17 -4.82
N VAL A 81 4.73 -3.87 -3.77
CA VAL A 81 3.86 -4.55 -2.81
C VAL A 81 4.08 -3.94 -1.45
N TYR A 82 2.98 -3.58 -0.80
CA TYR A 82 2.98 -2.83 0.43
C TYR A 82 2.29 -3.64 1.52
N GLN A 83 2.71 -3.43 2.76
CA GLN A 83 2.12 -4.08 3.92
C GLN A 83 1.80 -3.06 5.00
N CYS A 84 0.57 -3.15 5.52
CA CYS A 84 0.11 -2.36 6.66
C CYS A 84 0.85 -2.80 7.93
N LEU A 85 2.00 -2.17 8.20
CA LEU A 85 2.87 -2.45 9.34
C LEU A 85 2.94 -1.28 10.32
N ASP A 86 2.28 -0.16 9.99
CA ASP A 86 2.13 0.98 10.88
C ASP A 86 0.68 1.51 10.92
N ARG A 87 0.41 2.42 11.87
CA ARG A 87 -0.85 3.14 12.01
C ARG A 87 -0.59 4.64 11.97
N GLY A 88 -1.17 5.30 10.97
CA GLY A 88 -1.20 6.77 10.94
C GLY A 88 -2.32 7.31 11.85
N LEU A 89 -2.35 8.62 12.04
CA LEU A 89 -3.50 9.35 12.64
C LEU A 89 -4.71 9.40 11.69
N LEU A 90 -4.77 8.47 10.74
CA LEU A 90 -5.76 8.39 9.69
C LEU A 90 -7.04 7.84 10.32
N GLY A 91 -8.03 8.71 10.53
CA GLY A 91 -9.28 8.36 11.17
C GLY A 91 -9.94 7.15 10.49
N ALA A 92 -10.64 6.32 11.25
CA ALA A 92 -11.48 5.28 10.67
C ALA A 92 -12.58 5.95 9.82
N GLY A 93 -12.71 5.58 8.55
CA GLY A 93 -13.72 6.19 7.70
C GLY A 93 -13.63 5.77 6.24
N ASN A 94 -14.61 6.26 5.47
CA ASN A 94 -14.60 6.24 4.01
C ASN A 94 -14.25 7.67 3.54
N PRO A 95 -13.13 7.89 2.83
CA PRO A 95 -12.29 6.87 2.19
C PRO A 95 -11.25 6.21 3.10
N THR A 96 -10.92 4.94 2.80
CA THR A 96 -9.72 4.23 3.25
C THR A 96 -8.49 5.10 3.02
N HIS A 97 -7.49 5.09 3.91
CA HIS A 97 -6.27 5.88 3.71
C HIS A 97 -5.03 5.00 3.94
N VAL A 98 -4.11 5.01 2.98
CA VAL A 98 -2.78 4.41 3.10
C VAL A 98 -1.70 5.47 2.89
N ASP A 99 -0.67 5.41 3.72
CA ASP A 99 0.49 6.30 3.67
C ASP A 99 1.73 5.43 3.47
N VAL A 100 2.41 5.56 2.33
CA VAL A 100 3.54 4.69 1.96
C VAL A 100 4.86 5.29 2.44
N TRP A 101 5.69 4.48 3.09
CA TRP A 101 6.99 4.95 3.57
C TRP A 101 7.99 5.13 2.44
N CYS A 102 8.69 6.24 2.46
CA CYS A 102 9.75 6.56 1.51
C CYS A 102 11.02 7.09 2.16
N MET A 103 12.14 6.83 1.51
CA MET A 103 13.41 7.37 1.98
C MET A 103 13.43 8.89 1.84
N THR A 104 13.08 9.40 0.66
CA THR A 104 13.13 10.83 0.34
C THR A 104 11.91 11.28 -0.46
N THR A 105 11.60 12.59 -0.43
CA THR A 105 10.54 13.16 -1.26
C THR A 105 10.82 13.12 -2.76
N SER A 106 12.08 13.09 -3.18
CA SER A 106 12.47 13.05 -4.60
C SER A 106 12.51 11.64 -5.21
N SER A 107 12.31 10.60 -4.40
CA SER A 107 12.40 9.21 -4.87
C SER A 107 11.44 8.92 -6.03
N GLU A 108 11.96 8.47 -7.16
CA GLU A 108 11.14 8.01 -8.30
C GLU A 108 10.40 6.70 -8.00
N ARG A 109 10.80 5.96 -6.94
CA ARG A 109 10.16 4.69 -6.59
C ARG A 109 8.94 4.83 -5.68
N CYS A 110 8.89 5.86 -4.86
CA CYS A 110 7.77 6.05 -3.94
C CYS A 110 7.59 7.51 -3.45
N GLY A 111 8.43 8.46 -3.88
CA GLY A 111 8.36 9.87 -3.49
C GLY A 111 7.27 10.67 -4.22
N LEU A 112 7.38 11.99 -4.22
CA LEU A 112 6.42 12.90 -4.88
C LEU A 112 6.27 12.64 -6.39
N PRO A 113 7.35 12.37 -7.16
CA PRO A 113 7.20 12.02 -8.59
C PRO A 113 6.38 10.74 -8.80
N TRP A 114 6.55 9.75 -7.93
CA TRP A 114 5.77 8.52 -7.95
C TRP A 114 4.31 8.76 -7.57
N LEU A 115 4.07 9.51 -6.49
CA LEU A 115 2.72 9.86 -6.04
C LEU A 115 1.95 10.64 -7.12
N ALA A 116 2.63 11.52 -7.86
CA ALA A 116 2.04 12.26 -8.97
C ALA A 116 1.65 11.36 -10.16
N GLN A 117 2.37 10.25 -10.38
CA GLN A 117 2.06 9.28 -11.43
C GLN A 117 0.90 8.37 -11.05
N VAL A 118 0.89 7.85 -9.82
CA VAL A 118 -0.16 6.97 -9.30
C VAL A 118 -1.47 7.74 -9.06
N GLY A 119 -1.35 8.99 -8.63
CA GLY A 119 -2.48 9.83 -8.24
C GLY A 119 -2.88 9.64 -6.77
N PRO A 120 -3.65 10.60 -6.22
CA PRO A 120 -3.97 10.64 -4.79
C PRO A 120 -5.11 9.70 -4.37
N ARG A 121 -5.80 9.09 -5.33
CA ARG A 121 -6.93 8.17 -5.10
C ARG A 121 -6.83 6.89 -5.93
N PRO A 122 -5.79 6.09 -5.74
CA PRO A 122 -5.66 4.85 -6.49
C PRO A 122 -6.65 3.79 -6.02
N ARG A 123 -6.79 2.75 -6.84
CA ARG A 123 -7.38 1.49 -6.41
C ARG A 123 -6.29 0.58 -5.84
N LEU A 124 -6.53 0.06 -4.65
CA LEU A 124 -5.74 -0.97 -4.01
C LEU A 124 -6.26 -2.35 -4.42
N THR A 125 -5.35 -3.27 -4.63
CA THR A 125 -5.61 -4.71 -4.77
C THR A 125 -5.14 -5.38 -3.49
N ILE A 126 -6.06 -5.84 -2.65
CA ILE A 126 -5.74 -6.55 -1.42
C ILE A 126 -5.32 -7.98 -1.77
N ILE A 127 -4.14 -8.37 -1.31
CA ILE A 127 -3.55 -9.68 -1.55
C ILE A 127 -3.88 -10.56 -0.35
N LEU A 128 -4.87 -11.42 -0.50
CA LEU A 128 -5.25 -12.40 0.52
C LEU A 128 -4.23 -13.55 0.55
N PRO A 129 -3.81 -14.00 1.74
CA PRO A 129 -3.00 -15.22 1.84
C PRO A 129 -3.82 -16.41 1.31
N GLU A 130 -3.20 -17.28 0.51
CA GLU A 130 -3.86 -18.47 0.00
C GLU A 130 -4.42 -19.33 1.15
N GLY A 131 -5.72 -19.59 1.13
CA GLY A 131 -6.38 -20.51 2.09
C GLY A 131 -7.01 -19.86 3.33
N SER A 132 -7.25 -18.54 3.33
CA SER A 132 -8.10 -17.86 4.34
C SER A 132 -9.59 -18.14 4.16
#